data_AF-A0A499USK0-F1
#
_entry.id   AF-A0A499USK0-F1
#
_cell.length_a   1.000
_cell.length_b   1.000
_cell.length_c   1.000
_cell.angle_alpha   90.00
_cell.angle_beta   90.00
_cell.angle_gamma   90.00
#
_symmetry.space_group_name_H-M   'P 1'
#
loop_
_entity.id
_entity.type
_entity.pdbx_description
1 polymer ?
#
loop_
_entity_poly.entity_id
_entity_poly.type
_entity_poly.pdbx_seq_one_letter_code
_entity_poly.pdbx_strand_id
1 'polypeptide(L)'
;MTLLAVAYDGVEAALEAAGAAKGTLSGRALIDCTNAVVPGRFTLATDGGPGMAERIAARAVGARVVKAFCHCSDAVWRMTPPVFADGPLAVPLCGDDEKALAAVRTLVRDMGCVPLDAGGLERARLLESTVAFLLGFWFGGVEPRAALPPLAAQSPA
;
A
#
# COMPACT_ATOMS: atom_id res chain seq x y z
N MET A 1 6.57 14.52 3.49
CA MET A 1 5.70 13.55 2.78
C MET A 1 4.24 13.86 3.06
N THR A 2 3.31 13.17 2.40
CA THR A 2 1.85 13.22 2.64
C THR A 2 1.30 11.80 2.59
N LEU A 3 0.40 11.42 3.49
CA LEU A 3 -0.32 10.14 3.47
C LEU A 3 -1.75 10.38 2.98
N LEU A 4 -2.19 9.63 1.97
CA LEU A 4 -3.56 9.66 1.47
C LEU A 4 -4.41 8.59 2.18
N ALA A 5 -4.84 8.91 3.40
CA ALA A 5 -5.62 8.03 4.27
C ALA A 5 -7.14 8.33 4.19
N VAL A 6 -7.69 8.23 2.99
CA VAL A 6 -9.14 8.32 2.74
C VAL A 6 -9.65 6.98 2.19
N ALA A 7 -10.96 6.77 2.21
CA ALA A 7 -11.56 5.67 1.46
C ALA A 7 -11.24 5.82 -0.05
N TYR A 8 -11.15 4.71 -0.77
CA TYR A 8 -10.66 4.71 -2.15
C TYR A 8 -11.51 5.57 -3.10
N ASP A 9 -12.81 5.67 -2.83
CA ASP A 9 -13.79 6.49 -3.55
C ASP A 9 -13.67 7.99 -3.22
N GLY A 10 -13.07 8.33 -2.07
CA GLY A 10 -12.72 9.69 -1.67
C GLY A 10 -11.39 10.21 -2.24
N VAL A 11 -10.59 9.36 -2.89
CA VAL A 11 -9.26 9.71 -3.41
C VAL A 11 -9.30 10.88 -4.37
N GLU A 12 -10.20 10.86 -5.36
CA GLU A 12 -10.27 11.92 -6.37
C GLU A 12 -10.61 13.27 -5.74
N ALA A 13 -11.63 13.31 -4.88
CA ALA A 13 -12.03 14.53 -4.18
C ALA A 13 -10.92 15.05 -3.27
N ALA A 14 -10.19 14.17 -2.57
CA ALA A 14 -9.07 14.56 -1.72
C ALA A 14 -7.91 15.16 -2.52
N LEU A 15 -7.57 14.56 -3.67
CA LEU A 15 -6.53 15.08 -4.56
C LEU A 15 -6.94 16.41 -5.19
N GLU A 16 -8.21 16.56 -5.58
CA GLU A 16 -8.75 17.81 -6.10
C GLU A 16 -8.68 18.93 -5.05
N ALA A 17 -9.19 18.67 -3.84
CA ALA A 17 -9.16 19.62 -2.73
C ALA A 17 -7.72 20.03 -2.36
N ALA A 18 -6.77 19.11 -2.47
CA ALA A 18 -5.35 19.39 -2.25
C ALA A 18 -4.68 20.16 -3.42
N GLY A 19 -5.39 20.40 -4.52
CA GLY A 19 -4.84 21.05 -5.71
C GLY A 19 -3.75 20.20 -6.38
N ALA A 20 -3.86 18.86 -6.33
CA ALA A 20 -2.83 17.94 -6.81
C ALA A 20 -2.57 18.10 -8.32
N ALA A 21 -3.63 18.31 -9.12
CA ALA A 21 -3.53 18.59 -10.55
C ALA A 21 -2.81 19.90 -10.88
N LYS A 22 -2.74 20.84 -9.91
CA LYS A 22 -2.02 22.11 -10.02
C LYS A 22 -0.55 22.01 -9.56
N GLY A 23 -0.07 20.81 -9.24
CA GLY A 23 1.30 20.57 -8.80
C GLY A 23 1.57 20.87 -7.32
N THR A 24 0.54 21.05 -6.49
CA THR A 24 0.70 21.35 -5.04
C THR A 24 1.48 20.25 -4.29
N LEU A 25 1.49 19.03 -4.81
CA LEU A 25 2.21 17.88 -4.26
C LEU A 25 3.53 17.58 -4.99
N SER A 26 3.95 18.44 -5.92
CA SER A 26 5.15 18.21 -6.74
C SER A 26 6.42 18.06 -5.89
N GLY A 27 7.24 17.07 -6.22
CA GLY A 27 8.47 16.73 -5.51
C GLY A 27 8.26 16.11 -4.11
N ARG A 28 7.02 15.97 -3.64
CA ARG A 28 6.71 15.36 -2.34
C ARG A 28 6.46 13.86 -2.50
N ALA A 29 6.92 13.08 -1.54
CA ALA A 29 6.46 11.71 -1.37
C ALA A 29 4.97 11.71 -1.01
N LEU A 30 4.15 11.02 -1.80
CA LEU A 30 2.71 10.82 -1.61
C LEU A 30 2.45 9.33 -1.39
N ILE A 31 2.06 8.97 -0.18
CA ILE A 31 1.85 7.57 0.20
C ILE A 31 0.39 7.21 -0.08
N ASP A 32 0.18 6.21 -0.92
CA ASP A 32 -1.13 5.57 -1.12
C ASP A 32 -1.25 4.35 -0.20
N CYS A 33 -2.15 4.43 0.79
CA CYS A 33 -2.51 3.33 1.67
C CYS A 33 -3.91 2.78 1.42
N THR A 34 -4.54 3.14 0.30
CA THR A 34 -5.92 2.76 0.00
C THR A 34 -6.04 1.31 -0.44
N ASN A 35 -7.20 0.72 -0.18
CA ASN A 35 -7.62 -0.56 -0.73
C ASN A 35 -8.86 -0.34 -1.59
N ALA A 36 -8.68 -0.27 -2.90
CA ALA A 36 -9.77 -0.11 -3.85
C ALA A 36 -10.47 -1.45 -4.11
N VAL A 37 -11.32 -1.86 -3.16
CA VAL A 37 -12.02 -3.15 -3.20
C VAL A 37 -13.53 -2.97 -3.14
N VAL A 38 -14.26 -3.86 -3.81
CA VAL A 38 -15.72 -3.91 -3.74
C VAL A 38 -16.14 -4.52 -2.39
N PRO A 39 -16.87 -3.80 -1.53
CA PRO A 39 -17.28 -4.30 -0.22
C PRO A 39 -18.03 -5.63 -0.31
N GLY A 40 -17.68 -6.58 0.56
CA GLY A 40 -18.30 -7.92 0.63
C GLY A 40 -17.91 -8.88 -0.49
N ARG A 41 -17.30 -8.40 -1.59
CA ARG A 41 -16.76 -9.26 -2.67
C ARG A 41 -15.23 -9.36 -2.63
N PHE A 42 -14.56 -8.34 -2.11
CA PHE A 42 -13.09 -8.25 -2.03
C PHE A 42 -12.39 -8.43 -3.37
N THR A 43 -13.06 -8.08 -4.47
CA THR A 43 -12.47 -7.89 -5.80
C THR A 43 -12.00 -6.45 -5.96
N LEU A 44 -11.08 -6.17 -6.89
CA LEU A 44 -10.68 -4.81 -7.19
C LEU A 44 -11.88 -3.98 -7.71
N ALA A 45 -12.00 -2.75 -7.21
CA ALA A 45 -12.98 -1.75 -7.64
C ALA A 45 -12.46 -0.88 -8.80
N THR A 46 -11.40 -1.32 -9.49
CA THR A 46 -10.76 -0.59 -10.61
C THR A 46 -11.33 -0.99 -11.97
N ASP A 47 -12.32 -1.87 -12.03
CA ASP A 47 -13.02 -2.30 -13.25
C ASP A 47 -12.07 -2.76 -14.38
N GLY A 48 -10.99 -3.45 -14.02
CA GLY A 48 -9.96 -3.95 -14.96
C GLY A 48 -8.95 -2.90 -15.44
N GLY A 49 -9.19 -1.62 -15.15
CA GLY A 49 -8.30 -0.51 -15.46
C GLY A 49 -7.04 -0.45 -14.58
N PRO A 50 -6.32 0.69 -14.62
CA PRO A 50 -5.13 0.91 -13.79
C PRO A 50 -5.44 0.76 -12.29
N GLY A 51 -4.43 0.33 -11.52
CA GLY A 51 -4.46 0.29 -10.07
C GLY A 51 -4.65 1.67 -9.45
N MET A 52 -5.04 1.72 -8.18
CA MET A 52 -5.34 2.99 -7.52
C MET A 52 -4.09 3.88 -7.41
N ALA A 53 -2.94 3.30 -7.08
CA ALA A 53 -1.68 4.04 -7.04
C ALA A 53 -1.30 4.68 -8.39
N GLU A 54 -1.54 3.97 -9.50
CA GLU A 54 -1.30 4.49 -10.86
C GLU A 54 -2.25 5.64 -11.19
N ARG A 55 -3.53 5.53 -10.81
CA ARG A 55 -4.52 6.61 -10.96
C ARG A 55 -4.12 7.84 -10.14
N ILE A 56 -3.66 7.64 -8.90
CA ILE A 56 -3.17 8.72 -8.04
C ILE A 56 -1.97 9.42 -8.70
N ALA A 57 -0.99 8.66 -9.21
CA ALA A 57 0.18 9.21 -9.87
C ALA A 57 -0.20 10.03 -11.12
N ALA A 58 -1.17 9.58 -11.91
CA ALA A 58 -1.66 10.31 -13.06
C ALA A 58 -2.35 11.64 -12.70
N ARG A 59 -2.96 11.74 -11.51
CA ARG A 59 -3.68 12.95 -11.05
C ARG A 59 -2.80 13.91 -10.24
N ALA A 60 -1.84 13.39 -9.48
CA ALA A 60 -0.96 14.17 -8.62
C ALA A 60 0.32 14.59 -9.35
N VAL A 61 0.20 15.60 -10.20
CA VAL A 61 1.29 16.07 -11.08
C VAL A 61 2.57 16.35 -10.30
N GLY A 62 3.65 15.64 -10.66
CA GLY A 62 4.98 15.77 -10.06
C GLY A 62 5.14 15.15 -8.68
N ALA A 63 4.09 14.55 -8.10
CA ALA A 63 4.19 13.83 -6.83
C ALA A 63 4.95 12.51 -7.03
N ARG A 64 5.66 12.08 -5.99
CA ARG A 64 6.41 10.83 -5.95
C ARG A 64 5.58 9.79 -5.20
N VAL A 65 4.76 9.04 -5.93
CA VAL A 65 3.80 8.11 -5.33
C VAL A 65 4.49 6.84 -4.82
N VAL A 66 4.12 6.40 -3.62
CA VAL A 66 4.55 5.13 -3.02
C VAL A 66 3.32 4.39 -2.48
N LYS A 67 3.07 3.17 -2.94
CA LYS A 67 2.09 2.26 -2.33
C LYS A 67 2.69 1.65 -1.07
N ALA A 68 2.05 1.84 0.08
CA ALA A 68 2.48 1.30 1.36
C ALA A 68 1.33 1.23 2.37
N PHE A 69 1.50 0.52 3.49
CA PHE A 69 0.55 0.48 4.62
C PHE A 69 -0.88 -0.02 4.34
N CYS A 70 -1.14 -0.55 3.14
CA CYS A 70 -2.47 -1.03 2.74
C CYS A 70 -2.82 -2.44 3.28
N HIS A 71 -1.85 -3.22 3.74
CA HIS A 71 -1.99 -4.67 3.96
C HIS A 71 -2.37 -5.09 5.39
N CYS A 72 -2.78 -4.15 6.25
CA CYS A 72 -3.17 -4.44 7.64
C CYS A 72 -4.37 -3.59 8.07
N SER A 73 -5.13 -4.09 9.06
CA SER A 73 -6.21 -3.34 9.71
C SER A 73 -5.67 -2.26 10.64
N ASP A 74 -6.54 -1.31 11.02
CA ASP A 74 -6.18 -0.24 11.95
C ASP A 74 -5.74 -0.78 13.33
N ALA A 75 -6.33 -1.89 13.78
CA ALA A 75 -5.97 -2.54 15.03
C ALA A 75 -4.48 -2.94 15.09
N VAL A 76 -3.91 -3.42 13.98
CA VAL A 76 -2.47 -3.73 13.89
C VAL A 76 -1.63 -2.46 13.95
N TRP A 77 -2.05 -1.41 13.24
CA TRP A 77 -1.34 -0.12 13.26
C TRP A 77 -1.40 0.62 14.60
N ARG A 78 -2.32 0.24 15.50
CA ARG A 78 -2.38 0.74 16.88
C ARG A 78 -1.44 0.02 17.84
N MET A 79 -0.82 -1.10 17.44
CA MET A 79 0.21 -1.77 18.23
C MET A 79 1.48 -0.91 18.29
N THR A 80 2.25 -1.00 19.38
CA THR A 80 3.48 -0.22 19.54
C THR A 80 4.57 -1.06 20.24
N PRO A 81 5.51 -1.68 19.50
CA PRO A 81 5.56 -1.82 18.03
C PRO A 81 4.64 -2.94 17.49
N PRO A 82 4.29 -2.94 16.19
CA PRO A 82 3.57 -4.04 15.53
C PRO A 82 4.50 -5.25 15.34
N VAL A 83 4.51 -6.16 16.33
CA VAL A 83 5.36 -7.36 16.35
C VAL A 83 4.50 -8.61 16.51
N PHE A 84 4.84 -9.65 15.77
CA PHE A 84 4.22 -10.97 15.81
C PHE A 84 5.25 -12.05 16.11
N ALA A 85 4.84 -13.32 16.16
CA ALA A 85 5.71 -14.47 16.46
C ALA A 85 6.96 -14.53 15.55
N ASP A 86 6.81 -14.15 14.28
CA ASP A 86 7.86 -14.19 13.26
C ASP A 86 8.74 -12.92 13.24
N GLY A 87 8.51 -11.99 14.18
CA GLY A 87 9.24 -10.72 14.28
C GLY A 87 8.38 -9.49 13.97
N PRO A 88 9.01 -8.32 13.75
CA PRO A 88 8.30 -7.09 13.43
C PRO A 88 7.59 -7.17 12.07
N LEU A 89 6.45 -6.48 11.96
CA LEU A 89 5.65 -6.44 10.74
C LEU A 89 6.48 -5.93 9.55
N ALA A 90 6.46 -6.65 8.43
CA ALA A 90 7.07 -6.20 7.18
C ALA A 90 6.09 -5.36 6.37
N VAL A 91 6.50 -4.19 5.87
CA VAL A 91 5.65 -3.28 5.08
C VAL A 91 6.12 -3.24 3.62
N PRO A 92 5.36 -3.79 2.66
CA PRO A 92 5.70 -3.76 1.25
C PRO A 92 5.60 -2.32 0.69
N LEU A 93 6.59 -1.93 -0.10
CA LEU A 93 6.72 -0.60 -0.70
C LEU A 93 6.84 -0.72 -2.22
N CYS A 94 5.92 -0.11 -2.97
CA CYS A 94 6.04 0.00 -4.44
C CYS A 94 6.13 1.48 -4.85
N GLY A 95 7.17 1.89 -5.57
CA GLY A 95 7.33 3.26 -6.06
C GLY A 95 8.61 3.45 -6.87
N ASP A 96 8.69 4.55 -7.64
CA ASP A 96 9.77 4.75 -8.64
C ASP A 96 10.84 5.76 -8.20
N ASP A 97 10.56 6.60 -7.20
CA ASP A 97 11.48 7.64 -6.74
C ASP A 97 12.19 7.22 -5.46
N GLU A 98 13.51 7.02 -5.54
CA GLU A 98 14.33 6.54 -4.42
C GLU A 98 14.34 7.51 -3.22
N LYS A 99 14.20 8.83 -3.44
CA LYS A 99 14.12 9.78 -2.32
C LYS A 99 12.80 9.62 -1.57
N ALA A 100 11.70 9.37 -2.29
CA ALA A 100 10.41 9.06 -1.68
C ALA A 100 10.45 7.71 -0.95
N LEU A 101 10.99 6.66 -1.59
CA LEU A 101 11.16 5.36 -0.96
C LEU A 101 12.00 5.45 0.31
N ALA A 102 13.15 6.12 0.29
CA ALA A 102 13.99 6.31 1.47
C ALA A 102 13.23 6.95 2.63
N ALA A 103 12.44 8.00 2.37
CA ALA A 103 11.61 8.64 3.38
C ALA A 103 10.54 7.69 3.95
N VAL A 104 9.89 6.88 3.11
CA VAL A 104 8.89 5.90 3.55
C VAL A 104 9.54 4.75 4.32
N ARG A 105 10.73 4.27 3.92
CA ARG A 105 11.48 3.26 4.67
C ARG A 105 11.83 3.76 6.07
N THR A 106 12.21 5.02 6.22
CA THR A 106 12.43 5.63 7.55
C THR A 106 11.15 5.62 8.38
N LEU A 107 10.03 6.08 7.81
CA LEU A 107 8.73 6.02 8.50
C LEU A 107 8.37 4.60 8.96
N VAL A 108 8.57 3.59 8.11
CA VAL A 108 8.33 2.18 8.46
C VAL A 108 9.20 1.76 9.66
N ARG A 109 10.49 2.09 9.66
CA ARG A 109 11.41 1.76 10.76
C ARG A 109 11.06 2.50 12.05
N ASP A 110 10.64 3.76 11.96
CA ASP A 110 10.26 4.58 13.11
C ASP A 110 9.01 4.03 13.81
N MET A 111 8.14 3.31 13.09
CA MET A 111 7.02 2.57 13.68
C MET A 111 7.42 1.21 14.28
N GLY A 112 8.69 0.84 14.23
CA GLY A 112 9.18 -0.46 14.68
C GLY A 112 8.93 -1.61 13.70
N CYS A 113 8.64 -1.30 12.42
CA CYS A 113 8.39 -2.27 11.36
C CYS A 113 9.61 -2.44 10.43
N VAL A 114 9.57 -3.44 9.54
CA VAL A 114 10.62 -3.71 8.55
C VAL A 114 10.15 -3.26 7.16
N PRO A 115 10.84 -2.34 6.46
CA PRO A 115 10.48 -2.00 5.09
C PRO A 115 10.84 -3.16 4.15
N LEU A 116 9.92 -3.47 3.24
CA LEU A 116 10.11 -4.49 2.20
C LEU A 116 9.96 -3.85 0.82
N ASP A 117 11.08 -3.66 0.11
CA ASP A 117 11.06 -3.09 -1.23
C ASP A 117 10.42 -4.07 -2.21
N ALA A 118 9.24 -3.72 -2.71
CA ALA A 118 8.41 -4.55 -3.58
C ALA A 118 8.46 -4.09 -5.05
N GLY A 119 9.41 -3.22 -5.41
CA GLY A 119 9.71 -2.76 -6.78
C GLY A 119 9.05 -1.44 -7.17
N GLY A 120 8.97 -1.18 -8.48
CA GLY A 120 8.41 0.06 -9.02
C GLY A 120 6.90 0.20 -8.80
N LEU A 121 6.36 1.38 -9.13
CA LEU A 121 4.93 1.68 -9.01
C LEU A 121 4.08 0.75 -9.90
N GLU A 122 4.65 0.25 -11.00
CA GLU A 122 4.08 -0.80 -11.87
C GLU A 122 3.65 -2.07 -11.11
N ARG A 123 4.27 -2.37 -9.96
CA ARG A 123 3.94 -3.52 -9.11
C ARG A 123 2.89 -3.19 -8.06
N ALA A 124 2.47 -1.93 -7.92
CA ALA A 124 1.46 -1.53 -6.96
C ALA A 124 0.12 -2.24 -7.20
N ARG A 125 -0.27 -2.47 -8.47
CA ARG A 125 -1.49 -3.22 -8.80
C ARG A 125 -1.41 -4.69 -8.33
N LEU A 126 -0.23 -5.31 -8.35
CA LEU A 126 -0.04 -6.65 -7.80
C LEU A 126 -0.25 -6.65 -6.30
N LEU A 127 0.35 -5.68 -5.59
CA LEU A 127 0.15 -5.51 -4.15
C LEU A 127 -1.32 -5.25 -3.81
N GLU A 128 -2.02 -4.39 -4.54
CA GLU A 128 -3.47 -4.14 -4.37
C GLU A 128 -4.29 -5.43 -4.54
N SER A 129 -3.98 -6.21 -5.58
CA SER A 129 -4.65 -7.49 -5.85
C SER A 129 -4.40 -8.50 -4.74
N THR A 130 -3.16 -8.60 -4.26
CA THR A 130 -2.78 -9.48 -3.15
C THR A 130 -3.52 -9.08 -1.87
N VAL A 131 -3.56 -7.79 -1.54
CA VAL A 131 -4.29 -7.34 -0.35
C VAL A 131 -5.79 -7.64 -0.49
N ALA A 132 -6.40 -7.35 -1.64
CA ALA A 132 -7.80 -7.69 -1.88
C ALA A 132 -8.09 -9.18 -1.67
N PHE A 133 -7.20 -10.04 -2.19
CA PHE A 133 -7.28 -11.48 -2.01
C PHE A 133 -7.16 -11.91 -0.53
N LEU A 134 -6.20 -11.35 0.22
CA LEU A 134 -6.01 -11.65 1.65
C LEU A 134 -7.18 -11.16 2.51
N LEU A 135 -7.75 -9.99 2.21
CA LEU A 135 -8.94 -9.48 2.89
C LEU A 135 -10.11 -10.47 2.82
N GLY A 136 -10.29 -11.13 1.66
CA GLY A 136 -11.33 -12.15 1.49
C GLY A 136 -11.22 -13.30 2.50
N PHE A 137 -9.99 -13.77 2.78
CA PHE A 137 -9.78 -14.80 3.81
C PHE A 137 -10.05 -14.28 5.21
N TRP A 138 -9.50 -13.11 5.58
CA TRP A 138 -9.66 -12.57 6.93
C TRP A 138 -11.13 -12.30 7.27
N PHE A 139 -11.90 -11.70 6.36
CA PHE A 139 -13.33 -11.48 6.56
C PHE A 139 -14.17 -12.78 6.47
N GLY A 140 -13.62 -13.83 5.85
CA GLY A 140 -14.17 -15.19 5.91
C GLY A 140 -13.75 -15.98 7.16
N GLY A 141 -12.95 -15.41 8.06
CA GLY A 141 -12.47 -16.09 9.28
C GLY A 141 -11.33 -17.09 9.05
N VAL A 142 -10.63 -17.00 7.92
CA VAL A 142 -9.51 -17.87 7.56
C VAL A 142 -8.20 -17.11 7.71
N GLU A 143 -7.19 -17.76 8.31
CA GLU A 143 -5.83 -17.24 8.40
C GLU A 143 -5.04 -17.60 7.12
N PRO A 144 -4.77 -16.64 6.20
CA PRO A 144 -4.13 -16.93 4.93
C PRO A 144 -2.64 -17.20 5.03
N ARG A 145 -1.97 -16.93 6.16
CA ARG A 145 -0.52 -17.13 6.32
C ARG A 145 -0.08 -18.56 6.01
N ALA A 146 -0.90 -19.56 6.35
CA ALA A 146 -0.59 -20.96 6.06
C ALA A 146 -0.55 -21.28 4.55
N ALA A 147 -1.16 -20.44 3.70
CA ALA A 147 -1.12 -20.57 2.24
C ALA A 147 0.10 -19.88 1.60
N LEU A 148 0.96 -19.23 2.38
CA LEU A 148 2.16 -18.52 1.92
C LEU A 148 3.42 -19.21 2.48
N PRO A 149 4.02 -20.18 1.74
CA PRO A 149 5.17 -20.93 2.22
C PRO A 149 6.39 -20.03 2.50
N PRO A 150 7.22 -20.39 3.50
CA PRO A 150 8.41 -19.61 3.82
C PRO A 150 9.43 -19.64 2.68
N LEU A 151 10.27 -18.61 2.59
CA LEU A 151 11.32 -18.50 1.56
C LEU A 151 12.22 -19.74 1.50
N ALA A 152 12.56 -20.33 2.65
CA ALA A 152 13.40 -21.51 2.72
C ALA A 152 12.81 -22.76 2.04
N ALA A 153 11.49 -22.79 1.81
CA ALA A 153 10.80 -23.86 1.09
C ALA A 153 10.70 -23.61 -0.43
N GLN A 154 11.09 -22.42 -0.91
CA GLN A 154 11.02 -22.07 -2.32
C GLN A 154 12.28 -22.53 -3.05
N SER A 155 12.12 -23.14 -4.22
CA SER A 155 13.24 -23.42 -5.13
C SER A 155 13.67 -22.13 -5.84
N PRO A 156 14.98 -21.84 -5.98
CA PRO A 156 15.42 -20.77 -6.86
C PRO A 156 14.94 -21.05 -8.29
N ALA A 157 14.39 -20.02 -8.93
CA ALA A 157 13.95 -20.06 -10.32
C ALA A 157 15.14 -20.09 -11.30
#